data_AF-A0A960HFI6-F1
#
_entry.id   AF-A0A960HFI6-F1
#
_cell.length_a   1.000
_cell.length_b   1.000
_cell.length_c   1.000
_cell.angle_alpha   90.00
_cell.angle_beta   90.00
_cell.angle_gamma   90.00
#
_symmetry.space_group_name_H-M   'P 1'
#
loop_
_entity.id
_entity.type
_entity.pdbx_description
1 polymer ?
#
loop_
_entity_poly.entity_id
_entity_poly.type
_entity_poly.pdbx_seq_one_letter_code
_entity_poly.pdbx_strand_id
1 'polypeptide(L)'
;LGKWEGWAERQVGRWRKQLDGYSELPGYPGPQIPGVDEVGRWLDSNRPADVRPGLMHGDFHFANVLMRFDQPRLAAIVDWELVTVGDPMLDLGHLLATWPSSEGVSVSVDAPGLPTRDEVVARYAGQVDRPVDDVRWFHVLACYRLGLILEGTHARACAGMAPKEIGDQLHAHTVSLLEQALTLIS
;
A
#
# COMPACT_ATOMS: atom_id res chain seq x y z
N LEU A 1 16.98 11.61 -1.33
CA LEU A 1 17.06 10.38 -0.51
C LEU A 1 16.45 10.67 0.87
N GLY A 2 15.59 9.77 1.35
CA GLY A 2 14.70 10.02 2.51
C GLY A 2 15.42 10.14 3.85
N LYS A 3 14.82 10.88 4.79
CA LYS A 3 15.29 10.94 6.19
C LYS A 3 14.98 9.61 6.88
N TRP A 4 16.01 8.96 7.41
CA TRP A 4 15.92 7.67 8.09
C TRP A 4 15.43 7.77 9.55
N GLU A 5 16.00 8.70 10.33
CA GLU A 5 15.58 8.92 11.72
C GLU A 5 14.08 9.16 11.78
N GLY A 6 13.37 8.51 12.71
CA GLY A 6 11.92 8.67 12.87
C GLY A 6 11.09 8.20 11.68
N TRP A 7 11.59 7.25 10.86
CA TRP A 7 10.92 6.82 9.62
C TRP A 7 9.53 6.27 9.89
N ALA A 8 9.35 5.39 10.89
CA ALA A 8 8.07 4.78 11.21
C ALA A 8 7.09 5.80 11.80
N GLU A 9 7.58 6.68 12.67
CA GLU A 9 6.83 7.68 13.42
C GLU A 9 6.20 8.74 12.51
N ARG A 10 6.82 9.02 11.36
CA ARG A 10 6.28 10.00 10.42
C ARG A 10 5.23 9.45 9.46
N GLN A 11 5.07 8.13 9.36
CA GLN A 11 4.24 7.53 8.31
C GLN A 11 2.79 8.02 8.41
N VAL A 12 2.15 7.84 9.57
CA VAL A 12 0.74 8.22 9.77
C VAL A 12 0.55 9.73 9.55
N GLY A 13 1.35 10.56 10.23
CA GLY A 13 1.25 12.02 10.12
C GLY A 13 1.46 12.55 8.70
N ARG A 14 2.37 11.94 7.93
CA ARG A 14 2.60 12.29 6.52
C ARG A 14 1.35 12.04 5.67
N TRP A 15 0.80 10.84 5.73
CA TRP A 15 -0.33 10.46 4.87
C TRP A 15 -1.62 11.14 5.30
N ARG A 16 -1.81 11.38 6.61
CA ARG A 16 -2.92 12.20 7.11
C ARG A 16 -2.86 13.63 6.59
N LYS A 17 -1.70 14.27 6.66
CA LYS A 17 -1.51 15.62 6.08
C LYS A 17 -1.82 15.65 4.58
N GLN A 18 -1.48 14.59 3.86
CA GLN A 18 -1.78 14.48 2.44
C GLN A 18 -3.29 14.38 2.19
N LEU A 19 -4.00 13.55 2.97
CA LEU A 19 -5.47 13.45 2.91
C LEU A 19 -6.14 14.78 3.23
N ASP A 20 -5.71 15.45 4.31
CA ASP A 20 -6.26 16.74 4.73
C ASP A 20 -6.15 17.79 3.61
N GLY A 21 -5.01 17.80 2.90
CA GLY A 21 -4.75 18.71 1.77
C GLY A 21 -5.68 18.51 0.57
N TYR A 22 -6.32 17.34 0.42
CA TYR A 22 -7.30 17.15 -0.65
C TYR A 22 -8.55 18.01 -0.48
N SER A 23 -8.85 18.44 0.75
CA SER A 23 -9.95 19.37 1.05
C SER A 23 -9.77 20.76 0.42
N GLU A 24 -8.56 21.08 -0.06
CA GLU A 24 -8.30 22.31 -0.81
C GLU A 24 -8.78 22.25 -2.26
N LEU A 25 -9.09 21.04 -2.78
CA LEU A 25 -9.56 20.84 -4.14
C LEU A 25 -11.06 21.17 -4.27
N PRO A 26 -11.47 22.01 -5.24
CA PRO A 26 -12.87 22.36 -5.44
C PRO A 26 -13.75 21.12 -5.67
N GLY A 27 -14.91 21.09 -5.02
CA GLY A 27 -15.91 20.03 -5.23
C GLY A 27 -15.61 18.70 -4.54
N TYR A 28 -14.45 18.54 -3.89
CA TYR A 28 -14.19 17.37 -3.04
C TYR A 28 -15.02 17.47 -1.75
N PRO A 29 -15.89 16.48 -1.44
CA PRO A 29 -16.78 16.55 -0.26
C PRO A 29 -16.07 16.27 1.08
N GLY A 30 -14.76 16.07 1.06
CA GLY A 30 -13.98 15.58 2.18
C GLY A 30 -13.86 14.04 2.18
N PRO A 31 -12.97 13.48 3.03
CA PRO A 31 -12.70 12.06 3.04
C PRO A 31 -13.88 11.26 3.58
N GLN A 32 -14.56 10.55 2.69
CA GLN A 32 -15.64 9.62 3.02
C GLN A 32 -15.09 8.18 3.11
N ILE A 33 -14.03 8.01 3.91
CA ILE A 33 -13.30 6.74 4.01
C ILE A 33 -13.44 6.21 5.45
N PRO A 34 -14.16 5.10 5.66
CA PRO A 34 -14.24 4.46 6.97
C PRO A 34 -12.87 4.02 7.49
N GLY A 35 -12.66 4.09 8.81
CA GLY A 35 -11.50 3.49 9.46
C GLY A 35 -10.19 4.27 9.41
N VAL A 36 -10.09 5.41 8.68
CA VAL A 36 -8.83 6.19 8.58
C VAL A 36 -8.24 6.54 9.94
N ASP A 37 -9.04 7.06 10.87
CA ASP A 37 -8.57 7.44 12.21
C ASP A 37 -8.23 6.24 13.09
N GLU A 38 -8.96 5.13 12.93
CA GLU A 38 -8.75 3.92 13.71
C GLU A 38 -7.46 3.20 13.30
N VAL A 39 -7.30 2.98 11.99
CA VAL A 39 -6.08 2.41 11.40
C VAL A 39 -4.87 3.29 11.71
N GLY A 40 -5.00 4.61 11.60
CA GLY A 40 -3.93 5.54 11.96
C GLY A 40 -3.49 5.42 13.43
N ARG A 41 -4.45 5.38 14.38
CA ARG A 41 -4.14 5.18 15.80
C ARG A 41 -3.49 3.83 16.08
N TRP A 42 -3.94 2.77 15.41
CA TRP A 42 -3.35 1.44 15.57
C TRP A 42 -1.91 1.42 15.05
N LEU A 43 -1.64 2.01 13.87
CA LEU A 43 -0.30 2.13 13.31
C LEU A 43 0.65 2.89 14.24
N ASP A 44 0.18 3.98 14.84
CA ASP A 44 0.97 4.76 15.79
C ASP A 44 1.29 4.00 17.08
N SER A 45 0.37 3.14 17.52
CA SER A 45 0.51 2.38 18.78
C SER A 45 1.30 1.08 18.63
N ASN A 46 1.43 0.54 17.42
CA ASN A 46 2.02 -0.77 17.14
C ASN A 46 3.28 -0.68 16.27
N ARG A 47 4.01 0.44 16.32
CA ARG A 47 5.21 0.66 15.50
C ARG A 47 6.27 -0.44 15.77
N PRO A 48 6.88 -1.02 14.73
CA PRO A 48 8.00 -1.94 14.87
C PRO A 48 9.17 -1.30 15.62
N ALA A 49 9.79 -2.04 16.53
CA ALA A 49 10.97 -1.56 17.26
C ALA A 49 12.25 -1.61 16.42
N ASP A 50 12.34 -2.53 15.46
CA ASP A 50 13.51 -2.75 14.59
C ASP A 50 13.13 -2.53 13.11
N VAL A 51 13.02 -1.26 12.72
CA VAL A 51 12.98 -0.89 11.30
C VAL A 51 14.38 -0.88 10.72
N ARG A 52 14.56 -1.40 9.50
CA ARG A 52 15.88 -1.50 8.85
C ARG A 52 15.92 -0.75 7.52
N PRO A 53 16.93 0.10 7.27
CA PRO A 53 17.01 0.84 6.03
C PRO A 53 17.38 -0.09 4.87
N GLY A 54 16.72 0.11 3.74
CA GLY A 54 16.98 -0.60 2.50
C GLY A 54 16.40 0.14 1.31
N LEU A 55 16.73 -0.37 0.12
CA LEU A 55 16.16 0.12 -1.13
C LEU A 55 14.71 -0.36 -1.22
N MET A 56 13.80 0.58 -1.46
CA MET A 56 12.42 0.29 -1.75
C MET A 56 12.08 0.71 -3.18
N HIS A 57 11.33 -0.13 -3.87
CA HIS A 57 10.68 0.20 -5.13
C HIS A 57 9.64 1.31 -4.93
N GLY A 58 8.82 1.22 -3.86
CA GLY A 58 7.78 2.18 -3.53
C GLY A 58 6.40 1.88 -4.16
N ASP A 59 6.37 1.06 -5.21
CA ASP A 59 5.17 0.61 -5.94
C ASP A 59 5.29 -0.83 -6.46
N PHE A 60 5.68 -1.74 -5.57
CA PHE A 60 6.00 -3.12 -5.94
C PHE A 60 4.74 -4.00 -6.04
N HIS A 61 4.20 -4.16 -7.24
CA HIS A 61 3.05 -5.04 -7.52
C HIS A 61 3.18 -5.78 -8.87
N PHE A 62 2.29 -6.73 -9.14
CA PHE A 62 2.37 -7.62 -10.31
C PHE A 62 2.51 -6.92 -11.67
N ALA A 63 1.88 -5.76 -11.87
CA ALA A 63 1.96 -5.07 -13.16
C ALA A 63 3.34 -4.43 -13.43
N ASN A 64 4.13 -4.20 -12.37
CA ASN A 64 5.51 -3.71 -12.45
C ASN A 64 6.55 -4.85 -12.50
N VAL A 65 6.09 -6.10 -12.64
CA VAL A 65 6.92 -7.30 -12.70
C VAL A 65 6.79 -7.94 -14.09
N LEU A 66 7.90 -7.99 -14.83
CA LEU A 66 7.98 -8.67 -16.11
C LEU A 66 8.53 -10.08 -15.95
N MET A 67 7.83 -11.06 -16.51
CA MET A 67 8.24 -12.46 -16.52
C MET A 67 8.83 -12.84 -17.87
N ARG A 68 9.72 -13.83 -17.88
CA ARG A 68 10.21 -14.41 -19.12
C ARG A 68 9.11 -15.20 -19.84
N PHE A 69 9.07 -15.14 -21.16
CA PHE A 69 8.12 -15.90 -21.98
C PHE A 69 8.45 -17.40 -22.06
N ASP A 70 9.72 -17.77 -21.88
CA ASP A 70 10.22 -19.14 -22.09
C ASP A 70 10.34 -19.97 -20.80
N GLN A 71 10.26 -19.35 -19.62
CA GLN A 71 10.36 -20.04 -18.32
C GLN A 71 9.77 -19.19 -17.17
N PRO A 72 9.34 -19.80 -16.05
CA PRO A 72 8.76 -19.09 -14.90
C PRO A 72 9.85 -18.38 -14.06
N ARG A 73 10.50 -17.37 -14.65
CA ARG A 73 11.52 -16.54 -14.00
C ARG A 73 11.25 -15.07 -14.25
N LEU A 74 11.58 -14.26 -13.25
CA LEU A 74 11.61 -12.80 -13.36
C LEU A 74 12.55 -12.38 -14.50
N ALA A 75 12.06 -11.53 -15.39
CA ALA A 75 12.85 -10.88 -16.43
C ALA A 75 13.31 -9.49 -15.96
N ALA A 76 12.40 -8.68 -15.42
CA ALA A 76 12.70 -7.33 -14.94
C ALA A 76 11.66 -6.84 -13.93
N ILE A 77 12.08 -5.87 -13.11
CA ILE A 77 11.19 -5.00 -12.32
C ILE A 77 11.29 -3.62 -12.95
N VAL A 78 10.15 -3.01 -13.28
CA VAL A 78 10.05 -1.73 -14.00
C VAL A 78 9.37 -0.67 -13.14
N ASP A 79 9.41 0.58 -13.59
CA ASP A 79 8.76 1.72 -12.93
C ASP A 79 9.35 2.12 -11.56
N TRP A 80 10.65 2.44 -11.56
CA TRP A 80 11.40 2.84 -10.37
C TRP A 80 11.24 4.32 -10.00
N GLU A 81 10.23 5.04 -10.50
CA GLU A 81 10.13 6.49 -10.25
C GLU A 81 9.87 6.84 -8.76
N LEU A 82 9.30 5.89 -8.01
CA LEU A 82 9.02 6.02 -6.58
C LEU A 82 10.12 5.44 -5.68
N VAL A 83 11.27 5.09 -6.26
CA VAL A 83 12.40 4.50 -5.55
C VAL A 83 12.87 5.39 -4.39
N THR A 84 13.04 4.80 -3.22
CA THR A 84 13.51 5.53 -2.04
C THR A 84 14.27 4.62 -1.08
N VAL A 85 14.90 5.22 -0.09
CA VAL A 85 15.37 4.53 1.11
C VAL A 85 14.26 4.53 2.15
N GLY A 86 13.94 3.37 2.69
CA GLY A 86 12.96 3.12 3.76
C GLY A 86 13.11 1.68 4.24
N ASP A 87 12.10 1.11 4.92
CA ASP A 87 12.14 -0.32 5.26
C ASP A 87 11.53 -1.17 4.11
N PRO A 88 12.30 -2.08 3.48
CA PRO A 88 11.82 -2.95 2.39
C PRO A 88 10.59 -3.81 2.74
N MET A 89 10.31 -4.03 4.03
CA MET A 89 9.06 -4.70 4.43
C MET A 89 7.82 -3.93 3.99
N LEU A 90 7.90 -2.62 3.74
CA LEU A 90 6.78 -1.86 3.20
C LEU A 90 6.50 -2.21 1.72
N ASP A 91 7.50 -2.61 0.93
CA ASP A 91 7.23 -3.16 -0.41
C ASP A 91 6.54 -4.53 -0.34
N LEU A 92 6.94 -5.39 0.62
CA LEU A 92 6.19 -6.61 0.90
C LEU A 92 4.75 -6.30 1.33
N GLY A 93 4.55 -5.33 2.23
CA GLY A 93 3.22 -4.87 2.63
C GLY A 93 2.39 -4.38 1.44
N HIS A 94 3.00 -3.65 0.51
CA HIS A 94 2.33 -3.19 -0.72
C HIS A 94 1.94 -4.35 -1.63
N LEU A 95 2.82 -5.35 -1.79
CA LEU A 95 2.50 -6.57 -2.51
C LEU A 95 1.32 -7.31 -1.88
N LEU A 96 1.26 -7.40 -0.55
CA LEU A 96 0.17 -8.07 0.17
C LEU A 96 -1.15 -7.31 0.05
N ALA A 97 -1.11 -5.98 0.13
CA ALA A 97 -2.29 -5.11 -0.04
C ALA A 97 -2.88 -5.22 -1.46
N THR A 98 -2.03 -5.38 -2.46
CA THR A 98 -2.44 -5.51 -3.87
C THR A 98 -2.54 -6.96 -4.36
N TRP A 99 -2.29 -7.93 -3.48
CA TRP A 99 -2.33 -9.35 -3.85
C TRP A 99 -3.74 -9.76 -4.26
N PRO A 100 -3.90 -10.52 -5.36
CA PRO A 100 -5.20 -11.03 -5.75
C PRO A 100 -5.86 -11.81 -4.61
N SER A 101 -7.08 -11.44 -4.25
CA SER A 101 -7.94 -12.22 -3.37
C SER A 101 -9.35 -12.32 -3.94
N SER A 102 -10.03 -13.41 -3.59
CA SER A 102 -11.45 -13.63 -3.92
C SER A 102 -12.40 -12.68 -3.20
N GLU A 103 -11.89 -11.90 -2.24
CA GLU A 103 -12.65 -10.91 -1.47
C GLU A 103 -12.18 -9.50 -1.80
N GLY A 104 -13.14 -8.58 -2.01
CA GLY A 104 -12.90 -7.16 -2.27
C GLY A 104 -12.78 -6.77 -3.75
N VAL A 105 -12.66 -5.46 -4.01
CA VAL A 105 -12.37 -4.93 -5.35
C VAL A 105 -10.86 -5.02 -5.57
N SER A 106 -10.42 -6.16 -6.09
CA SER A 106 -9.02 -6.39 -6.43
C SER A 106 -8.63 -5.58 -7.67
N VAL A 107 -7.52 -4.85 -7.59
CA VAL A 107 -6.87 -4.19 -8.75
C VAL A 107 -6.18 -5.22 -9.66
N SER A 108 -6.18 -6.50 -9.28
CA SER A 108 -5.29 -7.50 -9.84
C SER A 108 -6.02 -8.64 -10.55
N VAL A 109 -5.29 -9.24 -11.49
CA VAL A 109 -5.74 -10.29 -12.42
C VAL A 109 -6.21 -11.52 -11.64
N ASP A 110 -7.39 -12.05 -12.00
CA ASP A 110 -7.85 -13.35 -11.52
C ASP A 110 -6.95 -14.45 -12.09
N ALA A 111 -6.07 -15.00 -11.24
CA ALA A 111 -5.05 -15.96 -11.63
C ALA A 111 -5.15 -17.20 -10.73
N PRO A 112 -5.78 -18.29 -11.22
CA PRO A 112 -5.91 -19.51 -10.43
C PRO A 112 -4.54 -20.10 -10.11
N GLY A 113 -4.37 -20.56 -8.87
CA GLY A 113 -3.13 -21.22 -8.41
C GLY A 113 -2.06 -20.28 -7.83
N LEU A 114 -2.38 -19.00 -7.59
CA LEU A 114 -1.50 -18.13 -6.80
C LEU A 114 -1.42 -18.60 -5.34
N PRO A 115 -0.26 -18.43 -4.69
CA PRO A 115 -0.13 -18.70 -3.26
C PRO A 115 -1.01 -17.74 -2.46
N THR A 116 -1.40 -18.19 -1.27
CA THR A 116 -2.01 -17.36 -0.24
C THR A 116 -1.03 -16.28 0.23
N ARG A 117 -1.55 -15.20 0.82
CA ARG A 117 -0.71 -14.15 1.43
C ARG A 117 0.26 -14.72 2.48
N ASP A 118 -0.19 -15.70 3.27
CA ASP A 118 0.65 -16.34 4.29
C ASP A 118 1.79 -17.16 3.66
N GLU A 119 1.54 -17.86 2.55
CA GLU A 119 2.59 -18.56 1.82
C GLU A 119 3.61 -17.59 1.19
N VAL A 120 3.16 -16.42 0.71
CA VAL A 120 4.05 -15.35 0.23
C VAL A 120 4.95 -14.86 1.35
N VAL A 121 4.39 -14.57 2.53
CA VAL A 121 5.15 -14.14 3.72
C VAL A 121 6.13 -15.22 4.16
N ALA A 122 5.70 -16.48 4.26
CA ALA A 122 6.56 -17.59 4.65
C ALA A 122 7.73 -17.78 3.69
N ARG A 123 7.48 -17.65 2.38
CA ARG A 123 8.55 -17.70 1.37
C ARG A 123 9.53 -16.54 1.52
N TYR A 124 9.03 -15.32 1.75
CA TYR A 124 9.87 -14.15 1.95
C TYR A 124 10.75 -14.29 3.21
N ALA A 125 10.18 -14.77 4.32
CA ALA A 125 10.87 -15.03 5.57
C ALA A 125 12.09 -15.95 5.39
N GLY A 126 11.97 -16.98 4.55
CA GLY A 126 13.07 -17.91 4.25
C GLY A 126 14.19 -17.36 3.36
N GLN A 127 14.08 -16.12 2.86
CA GLN A 127 15.05 -15.49 1.94
C GLN A 127 15.77 -14.29 2.54
N VAL A 128 15.36 -13.83 3.73
CA VAL A 128 15.90 -12.61 4.35
C VAL A 128 16.55 -12.92 5.69
N ASP A 129 17.64 -12.22 6.00
CA ASP A 129 18.33 -12.31 7.30
C ASP A 129 17.74 -11.29 8.29
N ARG A 130 16.42 -11.36 8.49
CA ARG A 130 15.70 -10.58 9.49
C ARG A 130 14.40 -11.27 9.92
N PRO A 131 13.91 -11.00 11.14
CA PRO A 131 12.56 -11.36 11.53
C PRO A 131 11.53 -10.63 10.65
N VAL A 132 10.38 -11.28 10.44
CA VAL A 132 9.25 -10.74 9.66
C VAL A 132 7.97 -10.64 10.48
N ASP A 133 8.06 -10.77 11.81
CA ASP A 133 6.90 -10.77 12.73
C ASP A 133 6.07 -9.49 12.62
N ASP A 134 6.71 -8.37 12.28
CA ASP A 134 6.09 -7.07 12.10
C ASP A 134 5.36 -6.90 10.76
N VAL A 135 5.28 -7.93 9.90
CA VAL A 135 4.68 -7.84 8.55
C VAL A 135 3.25 -7.33 8.57
N ARG A 136 2.50 -7.64 9.63
CA ARG A 136 1.14 -7.11 9.85
C ARG A 136 1.14 -5.58 9.87
N TRP A 137 2.09 -4.96 10.57
CA TRP A 137 2.19 -3.50 10.63
C TRP A 137 2.49 -2.89 9.26
N PHE A 138 3.42 -3.48 8.50
CA PHE A 138 3.77 -3.01 7.16
C PHE A 138 2.63 -3.20 6.15
N HIS A 139 1.87 -4.29 6.26
CA HIS A 139 0.70 -4.53 5.43
C HIS A 139 -0.40 -3.51 5.72
N VAL A 140 -0.71 -3.26 7.00
CA VAL A 140 -1.68 -2.22 7.40
C VAL A 140 -1.21 -0.84 6.93
N LEU A 141 0.08 -0.53 7.08
CA LEU A 141 0.63 0.74 6.60
C LEU A 141 0.52 0.86 5.07
N ALA A 142 0.74 -0.23 4.34
CA ALA A 142 0.60 -0.23 2.89
C ALA A 142 -0.84 0.03 2.45
N CYS A 143 -1.83 -0.62 3.07
CA CYS A 143 -3.24 -0.35 2.84
C CYS A 143 -3.59 1.11 3.12
N TYR A 144 -3.15 1.64 4.28
CA TYR A 144 -3.37 3.04 4.67
C TYR A 144 -2.76 4.01 3.67
N ARG A 145 -1.47 3.84 3.36
CA ARG A 145 -0.75 4.67 2.38
C ARG A 145 -1.40 4.62 1.00
N LEU A 146 -1.65 3.42 0.47
CA LEU A 146 -2.15 3.25 -0.89
C LEU A 146 -3.56 3.83 -1.02
N GLY A 147 -4.45 3.56 -0.05
CA GLY A 147 -5.79 4.13 -0.04
C GLY A 147 -5.74 5.66 -0.07
N LEU A 148 -4.91 6.29 0.76
CA LEU A 148 -4.82 7.75 0.78
C LEU A 148 -4.14 8.34 -0.48
N ILE A 149 -3.32 7.57 -1.20
CA ILE A 149 -2.81 7.97 -2.52
C ILE A 149 -3.95 7.94 -3.56
N LEU A 150 -4.71 6.85 -3.59
CA LEU A 150 -5.78 6.64 -4.56
C LEU A 150 -6.93 7.66 -4.39
N GLU A 151 -7.26 8.00 -3.14
CA GLU A 151 -8.22 9.06 -2.82
C GLU A 151 -7.84 10.41 -3.44
N GLY A 152 -6.54 10.70 -3.55
CA GLY A 152 -6.08 11.92 -4.19
C GLY A 152 -6.50 12.02 -5.66
N THR A 153 -6.66 10.90 -6.36
CA THR A 153 -7.22 10.89 -7.72
C THR A 153 -8.73 11.14 -7.70
N HIS A 154 -9.46 10.60 -6.71
CA HIS A 154 -10.87 10.91 -6.53
C HIS A 154 -11.08 12.41 -6.28
N ALA A 155 -10.33 13.00 -5.36
CA ALA A 155 -10.40 14.43 -5.08
C ALA A 155 -10.07 15.29 -6.31
N ARG A 156 -9.08 14.90 -7.12
CA ARG A 156 -8.79 15.55 -8.41
C ARG A 156 -9.92 15.39 -9.42
N ALA A 157 -10.60 14.24 -9.45
CA ALA A 157 -11.75 14.01 -10.32
C ALA A 157 -12.94 14.90 -9.92
N CYS A 158 -13.20 15.07 -8.62
CA CYS A 158 -14.20 16.03 -8.10
C CYS A 158 -13.92 17.47 -8.56
N ALA A 159 -12.64 17.84 -8.66
CA ALA A 159 -12.20 19.14 -9.17
C ALA A 159 -12.15 19.24 -10.70
N GLY A 160 -12.59 18.22 -11.44
CA GLY A 160 -12.57 18.20 -12.91
C GLY A 160 -11.16 18.03 -13.52
N MET A 161 -10.17 17.61 -12.73
CA MET A 161 -8.77 17.42 -13.16
C MET A 161 -8.47 15.98 -13.62
N ALA A 162 -9.42 15.06 -13.43
CA ALA A 162 -9.35 13.66 -13.87
C ALA A 162 -10.76 13.18 -14.26
N PRO A 163 -10.89 12.12 -15.08
CA PRO A 163 -12.20 11.53 -15.40
C PRO A 163 -12.94 11.07 -14.14
N LYS A 164 -14.24 11.36 -14.07
CA LYS A 164 -15.06 11.04 -12.90
C LYS A 164 -15.09 9.54 -12.62
N GLU A 165 -15.23 8.75 -13.68
CA GLU A 165 -15.31 7.29 -13.62
C GLU A 165 -14.06 6.68 -12.98
N ILE A 166 -12.88 7.20 -13.33
CA ILE A 166 -11.61 6.79 -12.74
C ILE A 166 -11.53 7.21 -11.27
N GLY A 167 -11.96 8.42 -10.95
CA GLY A 167 -12.02 8.91 -9.57
C GLY A 167 -12.92 8.04 -8.69
N ASP A 168 -14.12 7.71 -9.14
CA ASP A 168 -15.07 6.87 -8.42
C ASP A 168 -14.52 5.45 -8.19
N GLN A 169 -13.88 4.86 -9.21
CA GLN A 169 -13.26 3.54 -9.10
C GLN A 169 -12.13 3.52 -8.06
N LEU A 170 -11.26 4.54 -8.06
CA LEU A 170 -10.15 4.63 -7.13
C LEU A 170 -10.60 4.96 -5.70
N HIS A 171 -11.71 5.67 -5.53
CA HIS A 171 -12.36 5.81 -4.23
C HIS A 171 -12.86 4.45 -3.71
N ALA A 172 -13.51 3.64 -4.54
CA ALA A 172 -13.94 2.30 -4.15
C ALA A 172 -12.76 1.40 -3.73
N HIS A 173 -11.63 1.45 -4.45
CA HIS A 173 -10.39 0.76 -4.04
C HIS A 173 -9.86 1.30 -2.71
N THR A 174 -9.92 2.61 -2.49
CA THR A 174 -9.52 3.23 -1.22
C THR A 174 -10.31 2.67 -0.05
N VAL A 175 -11.63 2.61 -0.16
CA VAL A 175 -12.50 2.04 0.87
C VAL A 175 -12.15 0.57 1.12
N SER A 176 -12.00 -0.24 0.07
CA SER A 176 -11.65 -1.65 0.21
C SER A 176 -10.30 -1.87 0.90
N LEU A 177 -9.30 -1.03 0.63
CA LEU A 177 -8.00 -1.09 1.31
C LEU A 177 -8.11 -0.76 2.80
N LEU A 178 -8.93 0.23 3.16
CA LEU A 178 -9.13 0.57 4.57
C LEU A 178 -9.97 -0.49 5.32
N GLU A 179 -10.94 -1.13 4.66
CA GLU A 179 -11.66 -2.29 5.21
C GLU A 179 -10.73 -3.50 5.42
N GLN A 180 -9.82 -3.75 4.49
CA GLN A 180 -8.77 -4.74 4.66
C GLN A 180 -7.88 -4.40 5.85
N ALA A 181 -7.46 -3.15 5.99
CA ALA A 181 -6.68 -2.69 7.14
C ALA A 181 -7.44 -2.88 8.46
N LEU A 182 -8.74 -2.58 8.51
CA LEU A 182 -9.59 -2.80 9.67
C LEU A 182 -9.66 -4.28 10.07
N THR A 183 -9.88 -5.17 9.10
CA THR A 183 -9.85 -6.63 9.32
C THR A 183 -8.49 -7.08 9.84
N LEU A 184 -7.41 -6.48 9.32
CA LEU A 184 -6.06 -6.79 9.77
C LEU A 184 -5.77 -6.26 11.16
N ILE A 185 -6.52 -5.34 11.76
CA ILE A 185 -6.25 -4.80 13.11
C ILE A 185 -7.25 -5.24 14.18
N SER A 186 -8.37 -5.84 13.78
CA SER A 186 -9.27 -6.57 14.68
C SER A 186 -8.58 -7.78 15.33
#